data_AF-A0A3N5GGY2-F1
#
_entry.id   AF-A0A3N5GGY2-F1
#
_cell.length_a   1.000
_cell.length_b   1.000
_cell.length_c   1.000
_cell.angle_alpha   90.00
_cell.angle_beta   90.00
_cell.angle_gamma   90.00
#
_symmetry.space_group_name_H-M   'P 1'
#
loop_
_entity.id
_entity.type
_entity.pdbx_description
1 polymer ?
#
loop_
_entity_poly.entity_id
_entity_poly.type
_entity_poly.pdbx_seq_one_letter_code
_entity_poly.pdbx_strand_id
1 'polypeptide(L)'
;MTAKTLILGSMSSAGKSLLVTALCCIYARRGVRVAPFKAQNMSNNAAICPDAGEIGRAQVLQAAAAGLAPCVDMNPVLIRPEGDSRSQVILMGPPWSTLQAKTYYEKKAVLWEHVTASLDRLRVHRLIKKVAHRYRYHLTELGRQAASLALKLREFQAAPALA
;
A
#
# COMPACT_ATOMS: atom_id res chain seq x y z
N MET A 1 -10.87 7.97 -13.48
CA MET A 1 -10.79 8.03 -12.01
C MET A 1 -10.10 6.78 -11.55
N THR A 2 -9.01 7.00 -10.84
CA THR A 2 -8.30 6.01 -10.05
C THR A 2 -8.93 5.99 -8.66
N ALA A 3 -9.47 4.86 -8.22
CA ALA A 3 -9.89 4.72 -6.84
C ALA A 3 -8.65 4.66 -5.94
N LYS A 4 -8.64 5.43 -4.84
CA LYS A 4 -7.58 5.41 -3.83
C LYS A 4 -8.12 4.68 -2.61
N THR A 5 -7.66 3.45 -2.39
CA THR A 5 -8.04 2.66 -1.21
C THR A 5 -6.86 2.66 -0.24
N LEU A 6 -7.06 3.26 0.93
CA LEU A 6 -6.08 3.27 2.00
C LEU A 6 -6.45 2.21 3.05
N ILE A 7 -5.50 1.34 3.38
CA ILE A 7 -5.67 0.32 4.42
C ILE A 7 -4.91 0.75 5.67
N LEU A 8 -5.66 0.98 6.75
CA LEU A 8 -5.16 1.43 8.04
C LEU A 8 -5.33 0.33 9.11
N GLY A 9 -4.61 0.46 10.21
CA GLY A 9 -4.76 -0.44 11.36
C GLY A 9 -4.10 0.14 12.60
N SER A 10 -4.60 -0.22 13.77
CA SER A 10 -4.21 0.33 15.07
C SER A 10 -2.85 -0.14 15.58
N MET A 11 -2.33 -1.25 15.05
CA MET A 11 -1.04 -1.80 15.45
C MET A 11 -0.27 -2.40 14.27
N SER A 12 1.03 -2.59 14.47
CA SER A 12 1.86 -3.46 13.63
C SER A 12 1.29 -4.89 13.64
N SER A 13 1.47 -5.63 12.56
CA SER A 13 0.99 -7.02 12.45
C SER A 13 -0.53 -7.27 12.51
N ALA A 14 -1.37 -6.22 12.47
CA ALA A 14 -2.84 -6.34 12.36
C ALA A 14 -3.36 -6.93 11.02
N GLY A 15 -2.53 -7.60 10.23
CA GLY A 15 -2.96 -8.21 8.96
C GLY A 15 -3.08 -7.26 7.76
N LYS A 16 -2.74 -5.96 7.89
CA LYS A 16 -2.83 -4.95 6.81
C LYS A 16 -2.19 -5.41 5.50
N SER A 17 -0.97 -5.94 5.56
CA SER A 17 -0.26 -6.38 4.36
C SER A 17 -0.97 -7.52 3.66
N LEU A 18 -1.50 -8.48 4.42
CA LEU A 18 -2.26 -9.62 3.90
C LEU A 18 -3.59 -9.16 3.28
N LEU A 19 -4.28 -8.22 3.93
CA LEU A 19 -5.51 -7.63 3.40
C LEU A 19 -5.24 -6.90 2.07
N VAL A 20 -4.17 -6.11 1.98
CA VAL A 20 -3.75 -5.47 0.72
C VAL A 20 -3.45 -6.51 -0.35
N THR A 21 -2.76 -7.61 -0.03
CA THR A 21 -2.51 -8.72 -0.96
C THR A 21 -3.82 -9.32 -1.47
N ALA A 22 -4.77 -9.62 -0.57
CA ALA A 22 -6.07 -10.19 -0.94
C ALA A 22 -6.86 -9.24 -1.85
N LEU A 23 -6.88 -7.94 -1.54
CA LEU A 23 -7.53 -6.92 -2.37
C LEU A 23 -6.88 -6.82 -3.75
N CYS A 24 -5.54 -6.83 -3.83
CA CYS A 24 -4.82 -6.86 -5.11
C CYS A 24 -5.24 -8.07 -5.95
N CYS A 25 -5.26 -9.26 -5.36
CA CYS A 25 -5.70 -10.49 -6.02
C CYS A 25 -7.14 -10.41 -6.53
N ILE A 26 -8.08 -9.96 -5.68
CA ILE A 26 -9.50 -9.84 -6.04
C ILE A 26 -9.70 -8.84 -7.19
N TYR A 27 -9.05 -7.67 -7.11
CA TYR A 27 -9.18 -6.66 -8.15
C TYR A 27 -8.56 -7.12 -9.47
N ALA A 28 -7.36 -7.70 -9.45
CA ALA A 28 -6.71 -8.23 -10.65
C ALA A 28 -7.57 -9.32 -11.32
N ARG A 29 -8.11 -10.28 -10.54
CA ARG A 29 -9.00 -11.33 -11.06
C ARG A 29 -10.30 -10.81 -11.66
N ARG A 30 -10.76 -9.63 -11.23
CA ARG A 30 -11.94 -8.95 -11.78
C ARG A 30 -11.62 -8.05 -12.97
N GLY A 31 -10.39 -8.11 -13.51
CA GLY A 31 -9.94 -7.25 -14.61
C GLY A 31 -9.76 -5.78 -14.20
N VAL A 32 -9.78 -5.47 -12.89
CA VAL A 32 -9.49 -4.14 -12.38
C VAL A 32 -7.98 -4.03 -12.24
N ARG A 33 -7.41 -3.05 -12.94
CA ARG A 33 -6.00 -2.73 -12.78
C ARG A 33 -5.79 -2.17 -11.38
N VAL A 34 -4.85 -2.75 -10.65
CA VAL A 34 -4.50 -2.40 -9.28
C VAL A 34 -2.98 -2.44 -9.15
N ALA A 35 -2.41 -1.55 -8.34
CA ALA A 35 -1.01 -1.62 -7.93
C ALA A 35 -0.93 -1.35 -6.42
N PRO A 36 -0.11 -2.11 -5.67
CA PRO A 36 0.13 -1.79 -4.27
C PRO A 36 1.07 -0.58 -4.15
N PHE A 37 0.91 0.17 -3.05
CA PHE A 37 1.81 1.26 -2.73
C PHE A 37 1.98 1.36 -1.22
N LYS A 38 3.24 1.30 -0.77
CA LYS A 38 3.63 1.55 0.60
C LYS A 38 4.83 2.48 0.60
N ALA A 39 4.55 3.78 0.77
CA ALA A 39 5.56 4.85 0.73
C ALA A 39 6.82 4.52 1.55
N GLN A 40 6.63 4.07 2.79
CA GLN A 40 7.69 3.65 3.69
C GLN A 40 7.37 2.28 4.28
N ASN A 41 8.32 1.35 4.18
CA ASN A 41 8.28 0.09 4.89
C ASN A 41 9.47 0.00 5.86
N MET A 42 9.30 -0.66 6.99
CA MET A 42 10.37 -0.96 7.94
C MET A 42 10.44 -2.47 8.11
N SER A 43 11.47 -3.09 7.55
CA SER A 43 11.62 -4.55 7.54
C SER A 43 13.03 -4.95 7.12
N ASN A 44 13.57 -5.97 7.80
CA ASN A 44 14.78 -6.66 7.34
C ASN A 44 14.48 -7.76 6.29
N ASN A 45 13.19 -7.96 5.97
CA ASN A 45 12.76 -8.96 5.01
C ASN A 45 12.46 -8.32 3.66
N ALA A 46 13.48 -8.28 2.81
CA ALA A 46 13.44 -7.66 1.50
C ALA A 46 13.63 -8.66 0.36
N ALA A 47 13.42 -8.20 -0.86
CA ALA A 47 13.66 -8.94 -2.09
C ALA A 47 14.02 -7.98 -3.21
N ILE A 48 14.72 -8.52 -4.21
CA ILE A 48 15.22 -7.78 -5.37
C ILE A 48 14.17 -7.80 -6.48
N CYS A 49 13.85 -6.63 -7.00
CA CYS A 49 13.04 -6.42 -8.19
C CYS A 49 13.82 -6.80 -9.48
N PRO A 50 13.14 -7.02 -10.61
CA PRO A 50 13.81 -7.31 -11.89
C PRO A 50 14.81 -6.24 -12.35
N ASP A 51 14.61 -4.99 -11.91
CA ASP A 51 15.50 -3.84 -12.15
C ASP A 51 16.64 -3.73 -11.13
N ALA A 52 16.90 -4.79 -10.37
CA ALA A 52 17.88 -4.89 -9.28
C ALA A 52 17.62 -3.98 -8.06
N GLY A 53 16.51 -3.24 -8.04
CA GLY A 53 16.12 -2.44 -6.89
C GLY A 53 15.58 -3.29 -5.74
N GLU A 54 15.83 -2.91 -4.50
CA GLU A 54 15.31 -3.63 -3.34
C GLU A 54 13.99 -3.04 -2.81
N ILE A 55 13.03 -3.92 -2.51
CA ILE A 55 11.79 -3.58 -1.81
C ILE A 55 11.43 -4.61 -0.73
N GLY A 56 10.53 -4.27 0.19
CA GLY A 56 10.05 -5.21 1.19
C GLY A 56 9.30 -6.41 0.58
N ARG A 57 9.49 -7.62 1.12
CA ARG A 57 8.83 -8.85 0.62
C ARG A 57 7.31 -8.77 0.59
N ALA A 58 6.71 -8.04 1.53
CA ALA A 58 5.28 -7.81 1.53
C ALA A 58 4.81 -7.12 0.24
N GLN A 59 5.58 -6.16 -0.28
CA GLN A 59 5.24 -5.46 -1.53
C GLN A 59 5.49 -6.34 -2.75
N VAL A 60 6.51 -7.20 -2.74
CA VAL A 60 6.68 -8.23 -3.79
C VAL A 60 5.46 -9.14 -3.87
N LEU A 61 5.00 -9.66 -2.74
CA LEU A 61 3.81 -10.51 -2.69
C LEU A 61 2.56 -9.78 -3.17
N GLN A 62 2.40 -8.51 -2.79
CA GLN A 62 1.28 -7.68 -3.24
C GLN A 62 1.34 -7.40 -4.75
N ALA A 63 2.53 -7.18 -5.31
CA ALA A 63 2.74 -6.99 -6.75
C ALA A 63 2.34 -8.26 -7.51
N ALA A 64 2.81 -9.42 -7.05
CA ALA A 64 2.44 -10.72 -7.61
C ALA A 64 0.93 -10.95 -7.55
N ALA A 65 0.28 -10.63 -6.42
CA ALA A 65 -1.18 -10.71 -6.30
C ALA A 65 -1.92 -9.76 -7.25
N ALA A 66 -1.33 -8.60 -7.55
CA ALA A 66 -1.85 -7.67 -8.56
C ALA A 66 -1.57 -8.12 -10.01
N GLY A 67 -0.83 -9.21 -10.23
CA GLY A 67 -0.38 -9.65 -11.55
C GLY A 67 0.69 -8.74 -12.16
N LEU A 68 1.50 -8.08 -11.32
CA LEU A 68 2.53 -7.13 -11.73
C LEU A 68 3.93 -7.61 -11.37
N ALA A 69 4.91 -7.24 -12.19
CA ALA A 69 6.30 -7.30 -11.78
C ALA A 69 6.52 -6.34 -10.59
N PRO A 70 7.22 -6.76 -9.53
CA PRO A 70 7.54 -5.86 -8.43
C PRO A 70 8.51 -4.78 -8.91
N CYS A 71 8.30 -3.53 -8.47
CA CYS A 71 9.21 -2.42 -8.76
C CYS A 71 9.36 -1.49 -7.55
N VAL A 72 10.44 -0.70 -7.55
CA VAL A 72 10.79 0.23 -6.46
C VAL A 72 9.72 1.29 -6.19
N ASP A 73 8.91 1.64 -7.19
CA ASP A 73 7.83 2.60 -7.01
C ASP A 73 6.73 2.11 -6.05
N MET A 74 6.58 0.79 -5.87
CA MET A 74 5.63 0.21 -4.92
C MET A 74 6.09 0.35 -3.47
N ASN A 75 7.40 0.53 -3.23
CA ASN A 75 8.01 0.77 -1.93
C ASN A 75 9.27 1.65 -2.04
N PRO A 76 9.11 2.97 -2.26
CA PRO A 76 10.25 3.83 -2.56
C PRO A 76 11.21 4.03 -1.39
N VAL A 77 10.73 3.88 -0.15
CA VAL A 77 11.56 3.95 1.07
C VAL A 77 11.45 2.64 1.84
N LEU A 78 12.56 1.92 1.97
CA LEU A 78 12.67 0.73 2.82
C LEU A 78 13.70 0.99 3.92
N ILE A 79 13.28 0.83 5.16
CA ILE A 79 14.11 1.00 6.36
C ILE A 79 14.46 -0.39 6.89
N ARG A 80 15.76 -0.69 6.96
CA ARG A 80 16.29 -1.89 7.59
C ARG A 80 16.83 -1.53 8.98
N PRO A 81 16.10 -1.85 10.07
CA PRO A 81 16.60 -1.64 11.41
C PRO A 81 17.91 -2.40 11.66
N GLU A 82 18.87 -1.68 12.23
CA GLU A 82 20.17 -2.18 12.69
C GLU A 82 20.27 -2.04 14.22
N GLY A 83 21.43 -2.41 14.79
CA GLY A 83 21.77 -2.11 16.19
C GLY A 83 21.91 -0.61 16.46
N ASP A 84 22.09 -0.25 17.74
CA ASP A 84 22.43 1.11 18.19
C ASP A 84 21.45 2.21 17.77
N SER A 85 20.15 1.88 17.68
CA SER A 85 19.11 2.82 17.23
C SER A 85 19.38 3.42 15.84
N ARG A 86 20.04 2.66 14.98
CA ARG A 86 20.32 3.01 13.58
C ARG A 86 19.45 2.20 12.64
N SER A 87 19.34 2.69 11.42
CA SER A 87 18.71 1.96 10.34
C SER A 87 19.35 2.33 9.02
N GLN A 88 19.57 1.33 8.18
CA GLN A 88 19.89 1.57 6.79
C GLN A 88 18.62 1.93 6.03
N VAL A 89 18.69 3.02 5.28
CA VAL A 89 17.63 3.49 4.40
C VAL A 89 18.01 3.11 2.98
N ILE A 90 17.13 2.33 2.37
CA ILE A 90 17.11 2.02 0.96
C ILE A 90 16.14 3.00 0.31
N LEU A 91 16.61 3.78 -0.66
CA LEU A 91 15.82 4.80 -1.36
C LEU A 91 15.81 4.47 -2.84
N MET A 92 14.63 4.22 -3.39
CA MET A 92 14.45 3.87 -4.80
C MET A 92 15.23 2.62 -5.26
N GLY A 93 15.49 1.68 -4.35
CA GLY A 93 16.13 0.39 -4.64
C GLY A 93 17.54 0.20 -4.07
N PRO A 94 18.50 1.13 -4.24
CA PRO A 94 19.84 1.00 -3.66
C PRO A 94 19.94 1.52 -2.21
N PRO A 95 20.98 1.12 -1.46
CA PRO A 95 21.36 1.77 -0.20
C PRO A 95 21.61 3.27 -0.40
N TRP A 96 20.95 4.07 0.42
CA TRP A 96 21.07 5.53 0.36
C TRP A 96 21.87 6.09 1.53
N SER A 97 21.56 5.65 2.76
CA SER A 97 22.23 6.13 3.95
C SER A 97 21.97 5.20 5.13
N THR A 98 22.90 5.12 6.08
CA THR A 98 22.60 4.59 7.42
C THR A 98 22.45 5.76 8.39
N LEU A 99 21.29 5.86 9.04
CA LEU A 99 20.92 7.01 9.86
C LEU A 99 20.56 6.57 11.27
N GLN A 100 20.79 7.43 12.26
CA GLN A 100 20.15 7.30 13.57
C GLN A 100 18.66 7.62 13.45
N ALA A 101 17.84 7.04 14.32
CA ALA A 101 16.39 7.23 14.33
C ALA A 101 15.98 8.72 14.37
N LYS A 102 16.70 9.57 15.11
CA LYS A 102 16.43 11.01 15.18
C LYS A 102 16.69 11.71 13.84
N THR A 103 17.86 11.48 13.24
CA THR A 103 18.28 12.08 11.97
C THR A 103 17.40 11.64 10.79
N TYR A 104 16.79 10.46 10.86
CA TYR A 104 15.85 10.00 9.83
C TYR A 104 14.70 11.01 9.61
N TYR A 105 14.13 11.56 10.68
CA TYR A 105 13.00 12.48 10.59
C TYR A 105 13.36 13.81 9.91
N GLU A 106 14.62 14.25 10.01
CA GLU A 106 15.13 15.45 9.33
C GLU A 106 15.17 15.27 7.81
N LYS A 107 15.24 14.02 7.32
CA LYS A 107 15.28 13.71 5.88
C LYS A 107 13.90 13.64 5.23
N LYS A 108 12.81 13.90 5.98
CA LYS A 108 11.43 13.77 5.49
C LYS A 108 11.17 14.55 4.20
N ALA A 109 11.69 15.77 4.06
CA ALA A 109 11.49 16.59 2.87
C ALA A 109 12.04 15.91 1.60
N VAL A 110 13.29 15.43 1.66
CA VAL A 110 13.94 14.71 0.56
C VAL A 110 13.19 13.42 0.23
N LEU A 111 12.86 12.62 1.25
CA LEU A 111 12.14 11.35 1.04
C LEU A 111 10.74 11.56 0.44
N TRP A 112 10.08 12.67 0.77
CA TRP A 112 8.75 13.01 0.29
C TRP A 112 8.69 13.24 -1.22
N GLU A 113 9.73 13.84 -1.80
CA GLU A 113 9.85 14.05 -3.24
C GLU A 113 9.86 12.72 -4.00
N HIS A 114 10.65 11.74 -3.53
CA HIS A 114 10.69 10.40 -4.11
C HIS A 114 9.36 9.66 -3.95
N VAL A 115 8.76 9.72 -2.75
CA VAL A 115 7.47 9.08 -2.45
C VAL A 115 6.36 9.58 -3.37
N THR A 116 6.26 10.90 -3.56
CA THR A 116 5.23 11.51 -4.39
C THR A 116 5.46 11.21 -5.87
N ALA A 117 6.71 11.29 -6.35
CA ALA A 117 7.06 10.93 -7.72
C ALA A 117 6.75 9.46 -8.05
N SER A 118 7.05 8.51 -7.15
CA SER A 118 6.70 7.10 -7.30
C SER A 118 5.19 6.87 -7.37
N LEU A 119 4.44 7.54 -6.49
CA LEU A 119 2.98 7.44 -6.49
C LEU A 119 2.38 8.00 -7.80
N ASP A 120 2.94 9.06 -8.34
CA ASP A 120 2.49 9.65 -9.60
C ASP A 120 2.85 8.77 -10.82
N ARG A 121 4.04 8.16 -10.85
CA ARG A 121 4.38 7.15 -11.88
C ARG A 121 3.38 5.99 -11.88
N LEU A 122 3.09 5.41 -10.71
CA LEU A 122 2.11 4.31 -10.60
C LEU A 122 0.69 4.71 -11.07
N ARG A 123 0.32 5.98 -10.89
CA ARG A 123 -0.95 6.52 -11.40
C ARG A 123 -0.93 6.69 -12.93
N VAL A 124 0.17 7.17 -13.49
CA VAL A 124 0.32 7.50 -14.92
C VAL A 124 0.46 6.25 -15.79
N HIS A 125 1.12 5.19 -15.31
CA HIS A 125 1.28 3.93 -16.05
C HIS A 125 -0.04 3.15 -16.28
N ARG A 126 -1.19 3.77 -16.00
CA ARG A 126 -2.53 3.22 -16.18
C ARG A 126 -2.71 1.87 -15.47
N LEU A 127 -1.93 1.54 -14.45
CA LEU A 127 -2.16 0.37 -13.59
C LEU A 127 -3.43 0.50 -12.73
N ILE A 128 -4.25 1.53 -12.95
CA ILE A 128 -5.59 1.73 -12.38
C ILE A 128 -6.54 2.21 -13.51
N LYS A 129 -7.73 1.62 -13.67
CA LYS A 129 -8.75 2.01 -14.69
C LYS A 129 -9.99 2.63 -14.03
N LYS A 130 -10.62 3.61 -14.69
CA LYS A 130 -11.95 4.14 -14.35
C LYS A 130 -13.02 3.11 -14.72
N VAL A 131 -13.91 2.76 -13.80
CA VAL A 131 -15.22 2.17 -14.12
C VAL A 131 -16.30 3.08 -13.51
N ALA A 132 -17.42 3.20 -14.22
CA ALA A 132 -18.46 4.21 -14.05
C ALA A 132 -19.15 4.22 -12.67
N HIS A 133 -19.82 5.34 -12.40
CA HIS A 133 -20.38 5.76 -11.12
C HIS A 133 -21.52 4.86 -10.62
N ARG A 134 -21.24 4.05 -9.59
CA ARG A 134 -22.15 3.67 -8.48
C ARG A 134 -21.34 2.89 -7.44
N TYR A 135 -21.32 3.34 -6.20
CA TYR A 135 -20.71 2.56 -5.10
C TYR A 135 -21.77 1.65 -4.49
N ARG A 136 -21.61 0.33 -4.63
CA ARG A 136 -22.31 -0.65 -3.79
C ARG A 136 -21.34 -1.19 -2.76
N TYR A 137 -21.60 -0.92 -1.49
CA TYR A 137 -20.86 -1.52 -0.39
C TYR A 137 -21.63 -2.75 0.09
N HIS A 138 -20.98 -3.91 0.11
CA HIS A 138 -21.49 -5.10 0.78
C HIS A 138 -20.82 -5.16 2.16
N LEU A 139 -21.57 -4.75 3.18
CA LEU A 139 -21.10 -4.80 4.56
C LEU A 139 -21.57 -6.11 5.20
N THR A 140 -20.66 -6.76 5.91
CA THR A 140 -21.02 -7.79 6.89
C THR A 140 -21.84 -7.15 8.01
N GLU A 141 -22.52 -7.96 8.82
CA GLU A 141 -23.33 -7.47 9.94
C GLU A 141 -22.53 -6.58 10.91
N LEU A 142 -21.31 -6.99 11.23
CA LEU A 142 -20.36 -6.20 12.02
C LEU A 142 -19.93 -4.91 11.29
N GLY A 143 -19.73 -4.98 9.97
CA GLY A 143 -19.39 -3.82 9.15
C GLY A 143 -20.49 -2.76 9.11
N ARG A 144 -21.77 -3.18 9.19
CA ARG A 144 -22.91 -2.25 9.32
C ARG A 144 -22.89 -1.50 10.65
N GLN A 145 -22.67 -2.22 11.75
CA GLN A 145 -22.62 -1.63 13.09
C GLN A 145 -21.46 -0.63 13.23
N ALA A 146 -20.28 -0.97 12.72
CA ALA A 146 -19.13 -0.05 12.76
C ALA A 146 -19.37 1.22 11.92
N ALA A 147 -20.00 1.10 10.75
CA ALA A 147 -20.27 2.23 9.86
C ALA A 147 -21.38 3.15 10.40
N SER A 148 -22.42 2.60 11.03
CA SER A 148 -23.52 3.40 11.60
C SER A 148 -23.06 4.24 12.79
N LEU A 149 -22.17 3.69 13.63
CA LEU A 149 -21.57 4.40 14.77
C LEU A 149 -20.59 5.50 14.34
N ALA A 150 -19.82 5.28 13.27
CA ALA A 150 -18.73 6.18 12.90
C ALA A 150 -19.11 7.36 11.99
N LEU A 151 -20.16 7.24 11.16
CA LEU A 151 -20.29 8.13 9.99
C LEU A 151 -21.52 9.05 9.94
N LYS A 152 -22.44 9.04 10.92
CA LYS A 152 -23.69 9.86 10.90
C LYS A 152 -24.29 10.00 9.48
N LEU A 153 -24.43 8.88 8.77
CA LEU A 153 -24.93 8.89 7.39
C LEU A 153 -26.45 9.07 7.41
N ARG A 154 -26.97 9.97 6.56
CA ARG A 154 -28.38 10.39 6.59
C ARG A 154 -29.34 9.42 5.89
N GLU A 155 -28.88 8.55 4.99
CA GLU A 155 -29.73 7.52 4.38
C GLU A 155 -28.96 6.23 4.07
N PHE A 156 -29.59 5.09 4.38
CA PHE A 156 -29.09 3.74 4.13
C PHE A 156 -30.19 2.92 3.43
N GLN A 157 -29.92 2.40 2.23
CA GLN A 157 -30.76 1.40 1.58
C GLN A 157 -30.06 0.05 1.56
N ALA A 158 -30.58 -0.90 2.33
CA ALA A 158 -30.15 -2.29 2.29
C ALA A 158 -30.70 -2.97 1.04
N ALA A 159 -29.83 -3.51 0.20
CA ALA A 159 -30.28 -4.52 -0.77
C ALA A 159 -30.52 -5.84 -0.01
N PRO A 160 -31.64 -6.55 -0.25
CA PRO A 160 -31.90 -7.83 0.39
C PRO A 160 -30.77 -8.83 0.06
N ALA A 161 -30.49 -9.69 1.03
CA ALA A 161 -29.38 -10.64 1.04
C ALA A 161 -29.20 -11.37 -0.31
N LEU A 162 -27.95 -11.43 -0.78
CA LEU A 162 -27.55 -12.46 -1.73
C LEU A 162 -27.51 -13.78 -0.94
N ALA A 163 -28.47 -14.66 -1.24
CA ALA A 163 -28.42 -16.07 -0.87
C ALA A 163 -27.19 -16.74 -1.51
#